data_AF-A0A8A3S3H1-F1
#
_entry.id   AF-A0A8A3S3H1-F1
#
_cell.length_a   1.000
_cell.length_b   1.000
_cell.length_c   1.000
_cell.angle_alpha   90.00
_cell.angle_beta   90.00
_cell.angle_gamma   90.00
#
_symmetry.space_group_name_H-M   'P 1'
#
loop_
_entity.id
_entity.type
_entity.pdbx_description
1 polymer ?
#
loop_
_entity_poly.entity_id
_entity_poly.type
_entity_poly.pdbx_seq_one_letter_code
_entity_poly.pdbx_strand_id
1 'polypeptide(L)'
;MRRFRPDFLIRLTKDEYLVLETKGRDDQQNRTKRATLAGRFRPVNAHGGLGTRHADVSFNPADVDGIIAQYAPDHRAGKVGHAKSPAA
;
A
#
# COMPACT_ATOMS: atom_id res chain seq x y z
N MET A 1 -5.52 -2.56 25.40
CA MET A 1 -5.83 -2.41 23.96
C MET A 1 -4.56 -2.01 23.21
N ARG A 2 -4.09 -2.79 22.23
CA ARG A 2 -2.89 -2.46 21.45
C ARG A 2 -3.29 -1.55 20.28
N ARG A 3 -2.67 -0.37 20.15
CA ARG A 3 -2.85 0.50 18.98
C ARG A 3 -2.29 -0.20 17.75
N PHE A 4 -3.09 -0.25 16.68
CA PHE A 4 -2.64 -0.71 15.37
C PHE A 4 -1.67 0.31 14.77
N ARG A 5 -0.50 -0.14 14.33
CA ARG A 5 0.47 0.64 13.56
C ARG A 5 0.83 -0.16 12.32
N PRO A 6 0.62 0.38 11.11
CA PRO A 6 0.97 -0.35 9.91
C PRO A 6 2.46 -0.33 9.64
N ASP A 7 2.93 -1.26 8.81
CA ASP A 7 4.32 -1.27 8.33
C ASP A 7 4.58 -0.02 7.48
N PHE A 8 3.67 0.31 6.55
CA PHE A 8 3.75 1.49 5.70
C PHE A 8 2.43 2.24 5.60
N LEU A 9 2.52 3.57 5.58
CA LEU A 9 1.47 4.48 5.15
C LEU A 9 1.99 5.28 3.96
N ILE A 10 1.49 4.97 2.78
CA ILE A 10 1.93 5.53 1.51
C ILE A 10 0.92 6.58 1.08
N ARG A 11 1.41 7.79 0.77
CA ARG A 11 0.60 8.81 0.09
C ARG A 11 0.77 8.62 -1.41
N LEU A 12 -0.31 8.28 -2.08
CA LEU A 12 -0.39 8.16 -3.53
C LEU A 12 -0.70 9.53 -4.15
N THR A 13 -0.87 9.57 -5.47
CA THR A 13 -1.36 10.77 -6.17
C THR A 13 -2.82 11.06 -5.84
N LYS A 14 -3.29 12.29 -6.11
CA LYS A 14 -4.73 12.67 -6.05
C LYS A 14 -5.38 12.47 -4.66
N ASP A 15 -4.66 12.78 -3.59
CA ASP A 15 -5.12 12.63 -2.20
C ASP A 15 -5.56 11.20 -1.83
N GLU A 16 -4.95 10.19 -2.46
CA GLU A 16 -5.16 8.80 -2.10
C GLU A 16 -4.08 8.30 -1.14
N TYR A 17 -4.45 7.38 -0.26
CA TYR A 17 -3.55 6.81 0.75
C TYR A 17 -3.66 5.30 0.76
N LEU A 18 -2.52 4.61 0.75
CA LEU A 18 -2.43 3.17 0.86
C LEU A 18 -1.76 2.78 2.17
N VAL A 19 -2.46 1.98 2.98
CA VAL A 19 -1.86 1.26 4.10
C VAL A 19 -1.33 -0.07 3.57
N LEU A 20 -0.01 -0.26 3.59
CA LEU A 20 0.63 -1.48 3.10
C LEU A 20 1.27 -2.24 4.27
N GLU A 21 0.90 -3.52 4.37
CA GLU A 21 1.49 -4.47 5.31
C GLU A 21 2.43 -5.42 4.57
N THR A 22 3.53 -5.81 5.20
CA THR A 22 4.45 -6.82 4.65
C THR A 22 4.36 -8.11 5.46
N LYS A 23 4.23 -9.25 4.80
CA LYS A 23 4.07 -10.56 5.46
C LYS A 23 4.75 -11.64 4.64
N GLY A 24 5.51 -12.54 5.27
CA GLY A 24 6.12 -13.67 4.53
C GLY A 24 5.14 -14.78 4.10
N ARG A 25 3.98 -14.91 4.78
CA ARG A 25 2.95 -15.91 4.48
C ARG A 25 1.56 -15.33 4.80
N ASP A 26 0.57 -15.59 3.94
CA ASP A 26 -0.83 -15.24 4.21
C ASP A 26 -1.44 -16.29 5.13
N ASP A 27 -1.77 -15.90 6.35
CA ASP A 27 -2.56 -16.71 7.27
C ASP A 27 -3.98 -16.15 7.42
N GLN A 28 -4.87 -16.93 8.04
CA GLN A 28 -6.25 -16.53 8.27
C GLN A 28 -6.34 -15.23 9.08
N GLN A 29 -5.38 -14.98 9.97
CA GLN A 29 -5.32 -13.79 10.79
C GLN A 29 -5.08 -12.53 9.95
N ASN A 30 -4.24 -12.61 8.91
CA ASN A 30 -3.97 -11.51 7.98
C ASN A 30 -5.20 -11.17 7.13
N ARG A 31 -5.97 -12.17 6.68
CA ARG A 31 -7.26 -11.94 5.99
C ARG A 31 -8.28 -11.23 6.88
N THR A 32 -8.41 -11.67 8.13
CA THR A 32 -9.32 -11.03 9.09
C THR A 32 -8.89 -9.59 9.42
N LYS A 33 -7.59 -9.32 9.55
CA LYS A 33 -7.06 -7.96 9.73
C LYS A 33 -7.38 -7.07 8.53
N ARG A 34 -7.20 -7.56 7.30
CA ARG A 34 -7.57 -6.82 6.06
C ARG A 34 -9.04 -6.45 6.02
N ALA A 35 -9.94 -7.40 6.29
CA ALA A 35 -11.38 -7.14 6.32
C ALA A 35 -11.76 -6.10 7.41
N THR A 36 -11.10 -6.18 8.57
CA THR A 36 -11.30 -5.23 9.66
C THR A 36 -10.82 -3.81 9.29
N LEU A 37 -9.68 -3.70 8.59
CA LEU A 37 -9.13 -2.42 8.12
C LEU A 37 -10.04 -1.78 7.07
N ALA A 38 -10.53 -2.56 6.09
CA ALA A 38 -11.47 -2.08 5.09
C ALA A 38 -12.75 -1.50 5.73
N GLY A 39 -13.27 -2.17 6.77
CA GLY A 39 -14.41 -1.67 7.55
C GLY A 39 -14.15 -0.33 8.24
N ARG A 40 -12.92 -0.07 8.70
CA ARG A 40 -12.52 1.21 9.32
C ARG A 40 -12.33 2.34 8.33
N PHE A 41 -12.04 2.04 7.07
CA PHE A 41 -11.90 3.06 6.03
C PHE A 41 -13.23 3.50 5.44
N ARG A 42 -14.28 2.68 5.56
CA ARG A 42 -15.62 3.02 5.06
C ARG A 42 -16.16 4.37 5.55
N PRO A 43 -16.07 4.75 6.85
CA PRO A 43 -16.50 6.07 7.32
C PRO A 43 -15.59 7.21 6.82
N VAL A 44 -14.28 6.96 6.73
CA VAL A 44 -13.29 7.96 6.26
C VAL A 44 -13.53 8.29 4.79
N ASN A 45 -13.73 7.25 3.98
CA ASN A 45 -14.00 7.38 2.55
C ASN A 45 -15.39 8.00 2.30
N ALA A 46 -16.37 7.76 3.17
CA ALA A 46 -17.70 8.37 3.08
C ALA A 46 -17.71 9.88 3.42
N HIS A 47 -16.82 10.33 4.32
CA HIS A 47 -16.73 11.74 4.70
C HIS A 47 -16.04 12.60 3.62
N GLY A 48 -15.23 12.00 2.74
CA GLY A 48 -14.61 12.65 1.57
C GLY A 48 -13.47 13.65 1.87
N GLY A 49 -13.44 14.28 3.05
CA GLY A 49 -12.47 15.34 3.39
C GLY A 49 -11.03 14.90 3.71
N LEU A 50 -10.73 13.60 3.75
CA LEU A 50 -9.40 13.06 4.11
C LEU A 50 -8.77 12.18 3.02
N GLY A 51 -9.32 12.24 1.81
CA GLY A 51 -8.89 11.41 0.70
C GLY A 51 -9.37 9.96 0.77
N THR A 52 -9.17 9.21 -0.30
CA THR A 52 -9.53 7.78 -0.37
C THR A 52 -8.47 6.93 0.32
N ARG A 53 -8.89 6.02 1.19
CA ARG A 53 -8.00 5.10 1.92
C ARG A 53 -8.15 3.68 1.36
N HIS A 54 -7.01 3.09 1.04
CA HIS A 54 -6.85 1.70 0.60
C HIS A 54 -6.01 0.92 1.61
N ALA A 55 -6.18 -0.40 1.66
CA ALA A 55 -5.31 -1.30 2.42
C ALA A 55 -4.98 -2.53 1.58
N ASP A 56 -3.70 -2.93 1.60
CA ASP A 56 -3.25 -4.16 0.97
C ASP A 56 -2.07 -4.81 1.72
N VAL A 57 -1.68 -6.01 1.31
CA VAL A 57 -0.59 -6.80 1.88
C VAL A 57 0.37 -7.22 0.77
N SER A 58 1.64 -6.87 0.95
CA SER A 58 2.76 -7.40 0.17
C SER A 58 3.25 -8.71 0.79
N PHE A 59 3.36 -9.75 -0.04
CA PHE A 59 3.93 -11.04 0.35
C PHE A 59 5.38 -11.22 -0.07
N ASN A 60 5.82 -10.40 -1.03
CA ASN A 60 7.17 -10.38 -1.54
C ASN A 60 7.52 -8.94 -1.94
N PRO A 61 8.69 -8.38 -1.58
CA PRO A 61 9.10 -7.05 -2.03
C PRO A 61 8.91 -6.76 -3.54
N ALA A 62 9.00 -7.78 -4.39
CA ALA A 62 8.78 -7.66 -5.83
C ALA A 62 7.32 -7.37 -6.25
N ASP A 63 6.33 -7.60 -5.38
CA ASP A 63 4.91 -7.33 -5.67
C ASP A 63 4.50 -5.87 -5.35
N VAL A 64 5.33 -5.12 -4.61
CA VAL A 64 5.00 -3.78 -4.11
C VAL A 64 4.69 -2.81 -5.25
N ASP A 65 5.48 -2.84 -6.33
CA ASP A 65 5.26 -1.97 -7.49
C ASP A 65 3.90 -2.28 -8.17
N GLY A 66 3.52 -3.56 -8.23
CA GLY A 66 2.23 -3.99 -8.75
C GLY A 66 1.06 -3.53 -7.89
N ILE A 67 1.21 -3.64 -6.56
CA ILE A 67 0.20 -3.16 -5.60
C ILE A 67 0.04 -1.64 -5.73
N ILE A 68 1.14 -0.87 -5.77
CA ILE A 68 1.07 0.58 -5.94
C ILE A 68 0.39 0.94 -7.26
N ALA A 69 0.74 0.26 -8.36
CA ALA A 69 0.15 0.50 -9.68
C ALA A 69 -1.36 0.23 -9.71
N GLN A 70 -1.87 -0.74 -8.94
CA GLN A 70 -3.30 -1.02 -8.82
C GLN A 70 -4.08 0.19 -8.28
N TYR A 71 -3.49 0.96 -7.37
CA TYR A 71 -4.12 2.12 -6.73
C TYR A 71 -3.68 3.47 -7.31
N ALA A 72 -2.63 3.50 -8.12
CA ALA A 72 -2.12 4.70 -8.78
C ALA A 72 -1.70 4.40 -10.24
N PRO A 73 -2.64 4.00 -11.12
CA PRO A 73 -2.33 3.54 -12.48
C PRO A 73 -1.71 4.62 -13.38
N ASP A 74 -1.94 5.90 -13.06
CA ASP A 74 -1.41 7.04 -13.81
C ASP A 74 0.03 7.40 -13.43
N HIS A 75 0.64 6.73 -12.45
CA HIS A 75 2.01 7.01 -12.07
C HIS A 75 2.95 6.50 -13.17
N ARG A 76 3.39 7.39 -14.06
CA ARG A 76 4.54 7.11 -14.93
C ARG A 76 5.69 6.72 -14.02
N ALA A 77 6.05 5.43 -14.00
CA ALA A 77 7.25 4.96 -13.34
C ALA A 77 8.40 5.81 -13.89
N GLY A 78 8.95 6.70 -13.07
CA GLY A 78 10.15 7.44 -13.44
C GLY A 78 11.18 6.37 -13.78
N LYS A 79 11.69 6.38 -15.02
CA LYS A 79 12.68 5.40 -15.45
C LYS A 79 13.83 5.41 -14.45
N VAL A 80 13.93 4.37 -13.62
CA VAL A 80 15.09 4.16 -12.77
C VAL A 80 16.22 3.80 -13.72
N GLY A 81 17.00 4.80 -14.10
CA GLY A 81 18.16 4.63 -14.95
C GLY A 81 19.08 3.61 -14.29
N HIS A 82 19.24 2.44 -14.94
CA HIS A 82 20.31 1.52 -14.60
C HIS A 82 21.62 2.23 -14.94
N ALA A 83 22.21 2.92 -13.96
CA ALA A 83 23.57 3.38 -14.06
C ALA A 83 24.46 2.14 -14.14
N LYS A 84 24.95 1.81 -15.34
CA LYS A 84 26.03 0.85 -15.48
C LYS A 84 27.23 1.42 -14.74
N SER A 85 27.70 0.71 -13.73
CA SER A 85 29.00 0.99 -13.11
C SER A 85 30.08 0.87 -14.18
N PRO A 86 31.03 1.82 -14.30
CA PRO A 86 32.16 1.65 -15.20
C PRO A 86 33.06 0.55 -14.61
N ALA A 87 33.43 -0.42 -15.45
CA ALA A 87 34.46 -1.39 -15.11
C ALA A 87 35.80 -0.64 -14.97
N ALA A 88 36.49 -0.91 -13.87
CA ALA A 88 37.88 -0.52 -13.65
C ALA A 88 38.83 -1.48 -14.39
#